data_AF-A0A8M2BJH5-F1
#
_entry.id   AF-A0A8M2BJH5-F1
#
_cell.length_a   1.000
_cell.length_b   1.000
_cell.length_c   1.000
_cell.angle_alpha   90.00
_cell.angle_beta   90.00
_cell.angle_gamma   90.00
#
_symmetry.space_group_name_H-M   'P 1'
#
loop_
_entity.id
_entity.type
_entity.pdbx_description
1 polymer ?
#
loop_
_entity_poly.entity_id
_entity_poly.type
_entity_poly.pdbx_seq_one_letter_code
_entity_poly.pdbx_strand_id
1 'polypeptide(L)'
;MFCMFVSFNIVLYRKLAQHVCSDTWDEYSADEIPGIPKQHCSNNCGVFVLMYALYIVMEGHFDFDESDMQVLRHWWCIVLLTNYPLKSDAERKSLRKRMRTQRAEAIDPVPADDYLTTMPPEILRQILLKVITEDGDVAFLRLSLTCRIFKEIVSNAKFREQAHYIWLDSVINWSRFSEDYKKEFRVPYSLTECPECGDIFKDCPPGYVGDGRKGVLRGFYSTIDFPGYCSAECHFNAGGEFPYENI
;
A
#
# COMPACT_ATOMS: atom_id res chain seq x y z
N MET A 1 -21.97 -27.06 4.08
CA MET A 1 -21.91 -25.58 4.03
C MET A 1 -20.56 -25.21 3.46
N PHE A 2 -20.50 -24.61 2.27
CA PHE A 2 -19.25 -24.21 1.64
C PHE A 2 -18.93 -22.75 1.99
N CYS A 3 -17.76 -22.50 2.57
CA CYS A 3 -17.24 -21.14 2.74
C CYS A 3 -15.94 -21.03 1.93
N MET A 4 -15.95 -20.25 0.86
CA MET A 4 -14.73 -19.91 0.14
C MET A 4 -14.07 -18.71 0.79
N PHE A 5 -12.82 -18.87 1.20
CA PHE A 5 -11.99 -17.78 1.73
C PHE A 5 -10.77 -17.60 0.84
N VAL A 6 -10.63 -16.41 0.26
CA VAL A 6 -9.46 -16.05 -0.54
C VAL A 6 -8.54 -15.19 0.32
N SER A 7 -7.31 -15.68 0.56
CA SER A 7 -6.09 -14.99 1.06
C SER A 7 -5.70 -14.99 2.55
N PHE A 8 -4.39 -15.25 2.74
CA PHE A 8 -3.41 -14.92 3.80
C PHE A 8 -3.60 -15.29 5.27
N ASN A 9 -4.78 -15.63 5.80
CA ASN A 9 -4.87 -16.02 7.22
C ASN A 9 -5.77 -17.24 7.50
N ILE A 10 -5.31 -18.41 7.05
CA ILE A 10 -5.97 -19.70 7.27
C ILE A 10 -6.33 -19.96 8.74
N VAL A 11 -5.52 -19.47 9.68
CA VAL A 11 -5.75 -19.64 11.12
C VAL A 11 -7.00 -18.90 11.59
N LEU A 12 -7.22 -17.67 11.11
CA LEU A 12 -8.42 -16.90 11.44
C LEU A 12 -9.67 -17.57 10.88
N TYR A 13 -9.59 -18.08 9.64
CA TYR A 13 -10.72 -18.74 8.99
C TYR A 13 -11.09 -20.08 9.63
N ARG A 14 -10.12 -20.89 10.04
CA ARG A 14 -10.36 -22.11 10.83
C ARG A 14 -11.14 -21.81 12.11
N LYS A 15 -10.76 -20.75 12.83
CA LYS A 15 -11.47 -20.33 14.04
C LYS A 15 -12.90 -19.87 13.76
N LEU A 16 -13.11 -19.09 12.70
CA LEU A 16 -14.44 -18.65 12.26
C LEU A 16 -15.31 -19.85 11.87
N ALA A 17 -14.78 -20.79 11.09
CA ALA A 17 -15.47 -22.00 10.67
C ALA A 17 -15.89 -22.84 11.88
N GLN A 18 -14.98 -23.08 12.83
CA GLN A 18 -15.27 -23.77 14.11
C GLN A 18 -16.33 -23.05 14.96
N HIS A 19 -16.46 -21.73 14.80
CA HIS A 19 -17.50 -20.96 15.50
C HIS A 19 -18.87 -21.09 14.83
N VAL A 20 -18.91 -21.32 13.52
CA VAL A 20 -20.16 -21.51 12.76
C VAL A 20 -20.66 -22.95 12.89
N CYS A 21 -19.77 -23.93 12.77
CA CYS A 21 -20.08 -25.34 13.01
C CYS A 21 -18.88 -26.03 13.69
N SER A 22 -19.14 -26.75 14.77
CA SER A 22 -18.12 -27.48 15.54
C SER A 22 -17.64 -28.77 14.87
N ASP A 23 -18.22 -29.14 13.73
CA ASP A 23 -17.89 -30.36 13.02
C ASP A 23 -16.51 -30.29 12.33
N THR A 24 -16.10 -31.42 11.75
CA THR A 24 -14.86 -31.49 10.97
C THR A 24 -15.05 -30.75 9.64
N TRP A 25 -14.09 -29.90 9.29
CA TRP A 25 -14.09 -29.13 8.06
C TRP A 25 -13.06 -29.71 7.09
N ASP A 26 -13.48 -29.95 5.85
CA ASP A 26 -12.58 -30.29 4.76
C ASP A 26 -12.01 -29.00 4.15
N GLU A 27 -10.70 -28.99 3.93
CA GLU A 27 -10.00 -27.86 3.32
C GLU A 27 -9.68 -28.19 1.87
N TYR A 28 -10.08 -27.31 0.97
CA TYR A 28 -9.81 -27.43 -0.45
C TYR A 28 -8.92 -26.26 -0.89
N SER A 29 -7.83 -26.59 -1.57
CA SER A 29 -7.06 -25.66 -2.38
C SER A 29 -7.78 -25.40 -3.71
N ALA A 30 -7.44 -24.30 -4.37
CA ALA A 30 -8.01 -24.01 -5.68
C ALA A 30 -7.75 -25.15 -6.68
N ASP A 31 -6.56 -25.77 -6.66
CA ASP A 31 -6.21 -26.87 -7.56
C ASP A 31 -7.07 -28.13 -7.36
N GLU A 32 -7.75 -28.27 -6.21
CA GLU A 32 -8.66 -29.38 -5.93
C GLU A 32 -10.08 -29.14 -6.43
N ILE A 33 -10.41 -27.93 -6.90
CA ILE A 33 -11.73 -27.58 -7.42
C ILE A 33 -11.74 -27.81 -8.94
N PRO A 34 -12.47 -28.82 -9.45
CA PRO A 34 -12.47 -29.13 -10.87
C PRO A 34 -13.00 -27.97 -11.71
N GLY A 35 -12.24 -27.58 -12.74
CA GLY A 35 -12.62 -26.54 -13.69
C GLY A 35 -12.47 -25.10 -13.18
N ILE A 36 -11.86 -24.87 -12.01
CA ILE A 36 -11.66 -23.50 -11.54
C ILE A 36 -10.71 -22.73 -12.50
N PRO A 37 -11.12 -21.57 -13.04
CA PRO A 37 -10.28 -20.82 -13.97
C PRO A 37 -9.15 -20.15 -13.20
N LYS A 38 -7.94 -20.18 -13.78
CA LYS A 38 -6.73 -19.59 -13.18
C LYS A 38 -6.49 -18.19 -13.72
N GLN A 39 -6.10 -17.28 -12.84
CA GLN A 39 -5.64 -15.95 -13.22
C GLN A 39 -4.15 -15.96 -13.56
N HIS A 40 -3.73 -15.18 -14.55
CA HIS A 40 -2.32 -14.93 -14.87
C HIS A 40 -1.93 -13.47 -14.57
N CYS A 41 -2.89 -12.55 -14.45
CA CYS A 41 -2.67 -11.15 -14.10
C CYS A 41 -3.15 -10.81 -12.68
N SER A 42 -2.27 -10.19 -11.88
CA SER A 42 -2.58 -9.77 -10.51
C SER A 42 -3.74 -8.78 -10.43
N ASN A 43 -3.95 -7.96 -11.46
CA ASN A 43 -5.01 -6.95 -11.47
C ASN A 43 -6.42 -7.56 -11.53
N ASN A 44 -6.54 -8.83 -11.96
CA ASN A 44 -7.82 -9.52 -12.12
C ASN A 44 -8.30 -10.22 -10.85
N CYS A 45 -7.47 -10.30 -9.81
CA CYS A 45 -7.76 -11.12 -8.63
C CYS A 45 -9.10 -10.82 -7.96
N GLY A 46 -9.44 -9.54 -7.78
CA GLY A 46 -10.71 -9.16 -7.18
C GLY A 46 -11.93 -9.63 -7.98
N VAL A 47 -11.84 -9.60 -9.32
CA VAL A 47 -12.93 -10.06 -10.19
C VAL A 47 -13.03 -11.58 -10.14
N PHE A 48 -11.92 -12.30 -10.19
CA PHE A 48 -11.90 -13.77 -10.01
C PHE A 48 -12.56 -14.18 -8.69
N VAL A 49 -12.23 -13.53 -7.56
CA VAL A 49 -12.88 -13.83 -6.27
C VAL A 49 -14.39 -13.63 -6.32
N LEU A 50 -14.86 -12.54 -6.91
CA LEU A 50 -16.30 -12.27 -7.05
C LEU A 50 -16.99 -13.32 -7.91
N MET A 51 -16.35 -13.74 -9.00
CA MET A 51 -16.88 -14.77 -9.89
C MET A 51 -16.88 -16.14 -9.21
N TYR A 52 -15.82 -16.50 -8.49
CA TYR A 52 -15.80 -17.74 -7.73
C TYR A 52 -16.95 -17.79 -6.71
N ALA A 53 -17.12 -16.72 -5.94
CA ALA A 53 -18.22 -16.62 -4.98
C ALA A 53 -19.58 -16.73 -5.66
N LEU A 54 -19.79 -16.04 -6.79
CA LEU A 54 -21.04 -16.10 -7.56
C LEU A 54 -21.35 -17.53 -8.02
N TYR A 55 -20.40 -18.21 -8.65
CA TYR A 55 -20.61 -19.55 -9.21
C TYR A 55 -20.79 -20.60 -8.12
N ILE A 56 -20.07 -20.49 -7.00
CA ILE A 56 -20.26 -21.39 -5.86
C ILE A 56 -21.65 -21.22 -5.25
N VAL A 57 -22.10 -19.97 -5.05
CA VAL A 57 -23.44 -19.69 -4.49
C VAL A 57 -24.55 -20.16 -5.44
N MET A 58 -24.30 -20.07 -6.75
CA MET A 58 -25.24 -20.50 -7.79
C MET A 58 -25.18 -22.02 -8.06
N GLU A 59 -24.26 -22.75 -7.44
CA GLU A 59 -23.96 -24.16 -7.76
C GLU A 59 -23.67 -24.36 -9.27
N GLY A 60 -23.06 -23.35 -9.90
CA GLY A 60 -22.77 -23.33 -11.34
C GLY A 60 -21.40 -23.88 -11.69
N HIS A 61 -21.27 -24.38 -12.92
CA HIS A 61 -19.97 -24.73 -13.51
C HIS A 61 -19.25 -23.48 -14.00
N PHE A 62 -17.97 -23.33 -13.66
CA PHE A 62 -17.16 -22.20 -14.14
C PHE A 62 -17.03 -22.25 -15.67
N ASP A 63 -17.60 -21.27 -16.36
CA ASP A 63 -17.60 -21.12 -17.81
C ASP A 63 -16.99 -19.77 -18.26
N PHE A 64 -16.21 -19.14 -17.39
CA PHE A 64 -15.46 -17.91 -17.67
C PHE A 64 -13.95 -18.17 -17.62
N ASP A 65 -13.18 -17.33 -18.30
CA ASP A 65 -11.73 -17.29 -18.20
C ASP A 65 -11.18 -15.86 -18.09
N GLU A 66 -9.87 -15.71 -18.17
CA GLU A 66 -9.21 -14.40 -18.04
C GLU A 66 -9.51 -13.44 -19.19
N SER A 67 -9.88 -13.94 -20.37
CA SER A 67 -10.26 -13.11 -21.52
C SER A 67 -11.58 -12.37 -21.27
N ASP A 68 -12.44 -12.88 -20.40
CA ASP A 68 -13.73 -12.27 -20.05
C ASP A 68 -13.60 -11.10 -19.07
N MET A 69 -12.41 -10.86 -18.48
CA MET A 69 -12.26 -9.93 -17.35
C MET A 69 -12.73 -8.50 -17.65
N GLN A 70 -12.55 -8.02 -18.89
CA GLN A 70 -13.06 -6.70 -19.28
C GLN A 70 -14.59 -6.66 -19.31
N VAL A 71 -15.22 -7.69 -19.90
CA VAL A 71 -16.67 -7.82 -19.99
C VAL A 71 -17.28 -7.99 -18.61
N LEU A 72 -16.68 -8.83 -17.77
CA LEU A 72 -17.13 -9.08 -16.39
C LEU A 72 -17.02 -7.83 -15.52
N ARG A 73 -15.93 -7.06 -15.62
CA ARG A 73 -15.82 -5.76 -14.92
C ARG A 73 -16.94 -4.82 -15.35
N HIS A 74 -17.18 -4.72 -16.65
CA HIS A 74 -18.23 -3.87 -17.17
C HIS A 74 -19.62 -4.32 -16.68
N TRP A 75 -19.90 -5.63 -16.74
CA TRP A 75 -21.14 -6.22 -16.24
C TRP A 75 -21.34 -5.94 -14.74
N TRP A 76 -20.33 -6.20 -13.92
CA TRP A 76 -20.38 -5.89 -12.48
C TRP A 76 -20.62 -4.40 -12.22
N CYS A 77 -19.98 -3.50 -12.98
CA CYS A 77 -20.24 -2.06 -12.89
C CYS A 77 -21.72 -1.74 -13.17
N ILE A 78 -22.32 -2.33 -14.21
CA ILE A 78 -23.75 -2.15 -14.49
C ILE A 78 -24.59 -2.67 -13.33
N VAL A 79 -24.37 -3.92 -12.89
CA VAL A 79 -25.12 -4.51 -11.77
C VAL A 79 -25.03 -3.62 -10.52
N LEU A 80 -23.85 -3.13 -10.19
CA LEU A 80 -23.64 -2.23 -9.05
C LEU A 80 -24.38 -0.90 -9.23
N LEU A 81 -24.31 -0.27 -10.39
CA LEU A 81 -24.98 1.02 -10.64
C LEU A 81 -26.50 0.90 -10.69
N THR A 82 -27.03 -0.23 -11.17
CA THR A 82 -28.47 -0.49 -11.20
C THR A 82 -29.03 -0.76 -9.81
N ASN A 83 -28.32 -1.53 -8.97
CA ASN A 83 -28.80 -1.90 -7.63
C ASN A 83 -28.40 -0.90 -6.54
N TYR A 84 -27.31 -0.17 -6.75
CA TYR A 84 -26.76 0.84 -5.84
C TYR A 84 -26.45 2.12 -6.60
N PRO A 85 -27.49 2.86 -7.05
CA PRO A 85 -27.29 4.12 -7.76
C PRO A 85 -26.35 5.04 -7.00
N LEU A 86 -25.37 5.59 -7.71
CA LEU A 86 -24.46 6.56 -7.11
C LEU A 86 -25.27 7.78 -6.68
N LYS A 87 -25.15 8.13 -5.40
CA LYS A 87 -25.62 9.42 -4.90
C LYS A 87 -25.02 10.53 -5.75
N SER A 88 -25.81 11.57 -6.01
CA SER A 88 -25.32 12.75 -6.72
C SER A 88 -24.08 13.33 -6.04
N ASP A 89 -23.24 14.06 -6.79
CA ASP A 89 -22.05 14.68 -6.21
C ASP A 89 -22.39 15.62 -5.05
N ALA A 90 -23.53 16.30 -5.12
CA ALA A 90 -24.05 17.14 -4.04
C ALA A 90 -24.33 16.32 -2.76
N GLU A 91 -24.99 15.17 -2.88
CA GLU A 91 -25.27 14.27 -1.76
C GLU A 91 -24.00 13.61 -1.21
N ARG A 92 -23.04 13.25 -2.07
CA ARG A 92 -21.75 12.70 -1.63
C ARG A 92 -20.97 13.75 -0.84
N LYS A 93 -20.96 15.00 -1.30
CA LYS A 93 -20.33 16.14 -0.60
C LYS A 93 -21.04 16.42 0.73
N SER A 94 -22.37 16.44 0.77
CA SER A 94 -23.14 16.67 2.00
C SER A 94 -22.95 15.55 3.02
N LEU A 95 -22.94 14.28 2.59
CA LEU A 95 -22.68 13.13 3.44
C LEU A 95 -21.26 13.18 4.03
N ARG A 96 -20.25 13.49 3.21
CA ARG A 96 -18.86 13.69 3.67
C ARG A 96 -18.76 14.83 4.68
N LYS A 97 -19.45 15.96 4.45
CA LYS A 97 -19.50 17.09 5.39
C LYS A 97 -20.15 16.66 6.72
N ARG A 98 -21.30 15.98 6.69
CA ARG A 98 -21.99 15.48 7.88
C ARG A 98 -21.13 14.51 8.68
N MET A 99 -20.48 13.56 8.02
CA MET A 99 -19.56 12.62 8.68
C MET A 99 -18.36 13.32 9.33
N ARG A 100 -17.82 14.37 8.68
CA ARG A 100 -16.76 15.20 9.28
C ARG A 100 -17.24 15.93 10.51
N THR A 101 -18.43 16.53 10.47
CA THR A 101 -19.02 17.22 11.63
C THR A 101 -19.28 16.25 12.78
N GLN A 102 -19.92 15.11 12.53
CA GLN A 102 -20.16 14.08 13.55
C GLN A 102 -18.86 13.56 14.17
N ARG A 103 -17.81 13.36 13.37
CA ARG A 103 -16.50 12.95 13.88
C ARG A 103 -15.82 14.05 14.69
N ALA A 104 -15.99 15.32 14.31
CA ALA A 104 -15.49 16.46 15.07
C ALA A 104 -16.21 16.63 16.40
N GLU A 105 -17.53 16.40 16.44
CA GLU A 105 -18.36 16.44 17.65
C GLU A 105 -18.11 15.25 18.58
N ALA A 106 -17.75 14.08 18.04
CA ALA A 106 -17.41 12.89 18.82
C ALA A 106 -15.99 12.91 19.40
N ILE A 107 -15.16 13.90 19.04
CA ILE A 107 -13.87 14.11 19.69
C ILE A 107 -14.15 14.91 20.96
N ASP A 108 -14.03 14.24 22.12
CA ASP A 108 -14.02 14.94 23.41
C ASP A 108 -13.02 16.09 23.33
N PRO A 109 -13.37 17.29 23.82
CA PRO A 109 -12.47 18.43 23.81
C PRO A 109 -11.21 18.02 24.59
N VAL A 110 -10.10 17.84 23.85
CA VAL A 110 -8.79 17.59 24.46
C VAL A 110 -8.51 18.77 25.38
N PRO A 111 -8.19 18.54 26.66
CA PRO A 111 -7.80 19.62 27.56
C PRO A 111 -6.71 20.44 26.88
N ALA A 112 -6.85 21.77 26.91
CA ALA A 112 -5.91 22.71 26.29
C ALA A 112 -4.58 22.78 27.05
N ASP A 113 -4.07 21.66 27.56
CA ASP A 113 -2.68 21.60 27.94
C ASP A 113 -1.85 21.54 26.66
N ASP A 114 -1.20 22.66 26.38
CA ASP A 114 -0.29 22.84 25.26
C ASP A 114 1.07 22.14 25.53
N TYR A 115 1.00 20.85 25.87
CA TYR A 115 2.18 20.02 26.08
C TYR A 115 3.03 19.94 24.80
N LEU A 116 2.41 20.12 23.63
CA LEU A 116 3.08 20.03 22.34
C LEU A 116 3.94 21.26 22.01
N THR A 117 3.54 22.48 22.38
CA THR A 117 4.42 23.66 22.21
C THR A 117 5.44 23.81 23.34
N THR A 118 5.16 23.24 24.53
CA THR A 118 6.07 23.29 25.69
C THR A 118 7.13 22.18 25.66
N MET A 119 6.95 21.14 24.84
CA MET A 119 7.93 20.06 24.70
C MET A 119 9.22 20.55 24.04
N PRO A 120 10.41 20.19 24.58
CA PRO A 120 11.67 20.47 23.92
C PRO A 120 11.66 19.94 22.47
N PRO A 121 12.04 20.76 21.46
CA PRO A 121 11.97 20.37 20.05
C PRO A 121 12.70 19.06 19.74
N GLU A 122 13.77 18.75 20.48
CA GLU A 122 14.53 17.51 20.31
C GLU A 122 13.74 16.26 20.71
N ILE A 123 12.99 16.32 21.82
CA ILE A 123 12.13 15.20 22.24
C ILE A 123 11.04 14.98 21.19
N LEU A 124 10.44 16.07 20.70
CA LEU A 124 9.42 15.98 19.66
C LEU A 124 10.00 15.35 18.38
N ARG A 125 11.20 15.76 17.95
CA ARG A 125 11.89 15.14 16.80
C ARG A 125 12.07 13.64 17.00
N GLN A 126 12.52 13.20 18.17
CA GLN A 126 12.71 11.77 18.47
C GLN A 126 11.40 10.98 18.44
N ILE A 127 10.31 11.54 18.97
CA ILE A 127 8.98 10.93 18.91
C ILE A 127 8.53 10.77 17.45
N LEU A 128 8.62 11.83 16.65
CA LEU A 128 8.22 11.79 15.23
C LEU A 128 9.08 10.81 14.43
N LEU A 129 10.37 10.73 14.73
CA LEU A 129 11.29 9.79 14.11
C LEU A 129 10.89 8.34 14.42
N LYS A 130 10.55 8.05 15.68
CA LYS A 130 10.04 6.74 16.09
C LYS A 130 8.78 6.36 15.32
N VAL A 131 7.80 7.27 15.26
CA VAL A 131 6.54 7.05 14.53
C VAL A 131 6.82 6.72 13.06
N ILE A 132 7.68 7.49 12.39
CA ILE A 132 8.04 7.23 10.99
C ILE A 132 8.74 5.89 10.80
N THR A 133 9.62 5.50 11.71
CA THR A 133 10.31 4.21 11.59
C THR A 133 9.38 3.01 11.83
N GLU A 134 8.29 3.18 12.57
CA GLU A 134 7.30 2.12 12.83
C GLU A 134 6.27 2.02 11.70
N ASP A 135 5.72 3.15 11.25
CA ASP A 135 4.66 3.22 10.23
C ASP A 135 5.20 3.26 8.79
N GLY A 136 6.45 3.68 8.61
CA GLY A 136 7.09 3.89 7.31
C GLY A 136 6.72 5.22 6.67
N ASP A 137 6.94 5.29 5.36
CA ASP A 137 6.86 6.53 4.58
C ASP A 137 5.49 7.21 4.62
N VAL A 138 4.43 6.42 4.81
CA VAL A 138 3.06 6.93 4.95
C VAL A 138 2.89 7.87 6.14
N ALA A 139 3.74 7.76 7.17
CA ALA A 139 3.72 8.63 8.33
C ALA A 139 4.15 10.06 8.00
N PHE A 140 5.04 10.29 7.02
CA PHE A 140 5.44 11.65 6.65
C PHE A 140 4.23 12.51 6.28
N LEU A 141 3.35 11.97 5.43
CA LEU A 141 2.13 12.65 5.02
C LEU A 141 1.19 12.85 6.21
N ARG A 142 0.91 11.80 6.98
CA ARG A 142 0.00 11.86 8.14
C ARG A 142 0.46 12.92 9.16
N LEU A 143 1.74 12.92 9.51
CA LEU A 143 2.33 13.86 10.46
C LEU A 143 2.32 15.29 9.91
N SER A 144 2.65 15.47 8.62
CA SER A 144 2.60 16.80 7.99
C SER A 144 1.21 17.44 7.98
N LEU A 145 0.16 16.63 8.05
CA LEU A 145 -1.24 17.08 8.09
C LEU A 145 -1.75 17.30 9.52
N THR A 146 -0.97 16.94 10.55
CA THR A 146 -1.40 17.01 11.95
C THR A 146 -1.34 18.44 12.49
N CYS A 147 -0.18 19.10 12.41
CA CYS A 147 -0.02 20.50 12.81
C CYS A 147 1.16 21.16 12.08
N ARG A 148 1.28 22.49 12.18
CA ARG A 148 2.36 23.25 11.49
C ARG A 148 3.75 22.83 11.95
N ILE A 149 3.94 22.63 13.26
CA ILE A 149 5.24 22.22 13.84
C ILE A 149 5.66 20.86 13.29
N PHE A 150 4.75 19.89 13.22
CA PHE A 150 5.05 18.56 12.69
C PHE A 150 5.41 18.65 11.21
N LYS A 151 4.64 19.43 10.43
CA LYS A 151 4.95 19.70 9.02
C LYS A 151 6.35 20.26 8.86
N GLU A 152 6.74 21.26 9.65
CA GLU A 152 8.08 21.87 9.61
C GLU A 152 9.18 20.83 9.91
N ILE A 153 8.98 19.96 10.91
CA ILE A 153 9.96 18.93 11.27
C ILE A 153 10.08 17.86 10.18
N VAL A 154 8.96 17.26 9.75
CA VAL A 154 8.98 16.12 8.81
C VAL A 154 9.27 16.54 7.37
N SER A 155 9.13 17.83 7.04
CA SER A 155 9.55 18.39 5.74
C SER A 155 11.03 18.75 5.70
N ASN A 156 11.73 18.74 6.84
CA ASN A 156 13.15 19.04 6.90
C ASN A 156 13.99 17.93 6.25
N ALA A 157 14.89 18.29 5.33
CA ALA A 157 15.73 17.33 4.61
C ALA A 157 16.63 16.49 5.53
N LYS A 158 17.26 17.10 6.54
CA LYS A 158 18.12 16.37 7.50
C LYS A 158 17.32 15.37 8.33
N PHE A 159 16.07 15.70 8.66
CA PHE A 159 15.20 14.79 9.40
C PHE A 159 14.80 13.57 8.54
N ARG A 160 14.50 13.80 7.24
CA ARG A 160 14.23 12.72 6.28
C ARG A 160 15.44 11.81 6.06
N GLU A 161 16.61 12.41 5.89
CA GLU A 161 17.88 11.69 5.79
C GLU A 161 18.14 10.83 7.03
N GLN A 162 17.94 11.38 8.23
CA GLN A 162 18.09 10.63 9.48
C GLN A 162 17.12 9.44 9.55
N ALA A 163 15.85 9.63 9.19
CA ALA A 163 14.87 8.55 9.15
C ALA A 163 15.27 7.44 8.16
N HIS A 164 15.78 7.83 6.99
CA HIS A 164 16.27 6.90 5.96
C HIS A 164 17.45 6.07 6.45
N TYR A 165 18.44 6.70 7.08
CA TYR A 165 19.58 5.95 7.62
C TYR A 165 19.19 4.99 8.73
N ILE A 166 18.25 5.37 9.61
CA ILE A 166 17.73 4.46 10.64
C ILE A 166 17.05 3.25 10.00
N TRP A 167 16.31 3.46 8.90
CA TRP A 167 15.73 2.36 8.14
C TRP A 167 16.84 1.49 7.53
N LEU A 168 17.80 2.05 6.79
CA LEU A 168 18.92 1.32 6.19
C LEU A 168 19.71 0.49 7.22
N ASP A 169 20.04 1.08 8.36
CA ASP A 169 20.77 0.43 9.45
C ASP A 169 19.95 -0.67 10.13
N SER A 170 18.62 -0.67 9.97
CA SER A 170 17.74 -1.71 10.50
C SER A 170 17.61 -2.93 9.60
N VAL A 171 17.83 -2.78 8.29
CA VAL A 171 17.70 -3.87 7.31
C VAL A 171 19.05 -4.46 6.92
N ILE A 172 20.14 -3.70 7.03
CA ILE A 172 21.47 -4.11 6.57
C ILE A 172 22.51 -3.99 7.69
N ASN A 173 23.27 -5.06 7.88
CA ASN A 173 24.44 -5.04 8.74
C ASN A 173 25.66 -4.51 7.99
N TRP A 174 25.83 -3.18 8.01
CA TRP A 174 26.91 -2.49 7.31
C TRP A 174 28.32 -2.91 7.72
N SER A 175 28.52 -3.50 8.91
CA SER A 175 29.85 -3.98 9.34
C SER A 175 30.43 -5.08 8.45
N ARG A 176 29.59 -5.73 7.62
CA ARG A 176 29.99 -6.81 6.71
C ARG A 176 30.53 -6.34 5.36
N PHE A 177 30.44 -5.04 5.07
CA PHE A 177 30.75 -4.47 3.75
C PHE A 177 31.99 -3.56 3.80
N SER A 178 32.70 -3.45 2.68
CA SER A 178 33.83 -2.54 2.52
C SER A 178 33.37 -1.07 2.60
N GLU A 179 34.30 -0.16 2.89
CA GLU A 179 34.00 1.28 2.91
C GLU A 179 33.55 1.79 1.54
N ASP A 180 34.08 1.24 0.45
CA ASP A 180 33.66 1.61 -0.91
C ASP A 180 32.21 1.18 -1.18
N TYR A 181 31.83 -0.03 -0.76
CA TYR A 181 30.44 -0.49 -0.87
C TYR A 181 29.47 0.38 -0.04
N LYS A 182 29.90 0.83 1.15
CA LYS A 182 29.09 1.75 1.96
C LYS A 182 28.91 3.10 1.29
N LYS A 183 29.96 3.65 0.67
CA LYS A 183 29.87 4.92 -0.06
C LYS A 183 28.91 4.85 -1.25
N GLU A 184 28.83 3.69 -1.88
CA GLU A 184 27.97 3.47 -3.04
C GLU A 184 26.51 3.23 -2.64
N PHE A 185 26.24 2.38 -1.65
CA PHE A 185 24.88 1.89 -1.36
C PHE A 185 24.27 2.43 -0.06
N ARG A 186 25.05 3.02 0.85
CA ARG A 186 24.54 3.65 2.10
C ARG A 186 24.37 5.15 1.90
N VAL A 187 23.52 5.51 0.94
CA VAL A 187 23.26 6.89 0.53
C VAL A 187 21.78 7.24 0.71
N PRO A 188 21.44 8.53 0.92
CA PRO A 188 20.06 8.97 1.04
C PRO A 188 19.36 8.96 -0.33
N TYR A 189 18.03 8.83 -0.31
CA TYR A 189 17.21 9.08 -1.50
C TYR A 189 17.11 10.58 -1.80
N SER A 190 16.88 10.93 -3.05
CA SER A 190 16.44 12.26 -3.49
C SER A 190 14.93 12.29 -3.73
N LEU A 191 14.35 13.48 -3.74
CA LEU A 191 12.97 13.68 -4.20
C LEU A 191 13.04 14.31 -5.58
N THR A 192 12.51 13.61 -6.56
CA THR A 192 12.52 14.02 -7.97
C THR A 192 11.09 14.18 -8.45
N GLU A 193 10.85 15.15 -9.32
CA GLU A 193 9.57 15.34 -10.00
C GLU A 193 9.56 14.50 -11.27
N CYS A 194 8.54 13.66 -11.45
CA CYS A 194 8.37 12.84 -12.64
C CYS A 194 8.03 13.74 -13.84
N PRO A 195 8.78 13.70 -14.95
CA PRO A 195 8.53 14.57 -16.09
C PRO A 195 7.22 14.27 -16.82
N GLU A 196 6.67 13.05 -16.65
CA GLU A 196 5.42 12.63 -17.30
C GLU A 196 4.18 13.05 -16.51
N CYS A 197 4.09 12.68 -15.22
CA CYS A 197 2.90 12.94 -14.41
C CYS A 197 3.01 14.18 -13.50
N GLY A 198 4.22 14.73 -13.32
CA GLY A 198 4.48 15.83 -12.38
C GLY A 198 4.48 15.42 -10.89
N ASP A 199 4.34 14.13 -10.58
CA ASP A 199 4.37 13.67 -9.19
C ASP A 199 5.79 13.70 -8.62
N ILE A 200 5.91 14.12 -7.36
CA ILE A 200 7.15 14.05 -6.59
C ILE A 200 7.27 12.65 -5.99
N PHE A 201 8.35 11.94 -6.32
CA PHE A 201 8.62 10.58 -5.84
C PHE A 201 10.00 10.46 -5.19
N LYS A 202 10.22 9.35 -4.46
CA LYS A 202 11.54 9.01 -3.93
C LYS A 202 12.37 8.41 -5.05
N ASP A 203 13.37 9.16 -5.47
CA ASP A 203 14.39 8.73 -6.41
C ASP A 203 15.53 8.11 -5.62
N CYS A 204 15.54 6.79 -5.57
CA CYS A 204 16.52 6.02 -4.82
C CYS A 204 17.70 5.71 -5.75
N PRO A 205 18.94 6.12 -5.40
CA PRO A 205 20.12 5.62 -6.10
C PRO A 205 20.20 4.09 -6.03
N PRO A 206 21.07 3.44 -6.83
CA PRO A 206 21.36 2.02 -6.69
C PRO A 206 21.54 1.64 -5.23
N GLY A 207 20.91 0.54 -4.82
CA GLY A 207 20.91 0.10 -3.45
C GLY A 207 19.59 -0.48 -3.00
N TYR A 208 19.27 -0.20 -1.74
CA TYR A 208 18.17 -0.83 -1.03
C TYR A 208 16.88 -0.03 -1.18
N VAL A 209 15.79 -0.73 -1.49
CA VAL A 209 14.45 -0.15 -1.61
C VAL A 209 13.54 -0.73 -0.54
N GLY A 210 12.74 0.13 0.08
CA GLY A 210 11.75 -0.25 1.09
C GLY A 210 10.68 0.83 1.24
N ASP A 211 9.73 0.60 2.14
CA ASP A 211 8.70 1.58 2.49
C ASP A 211 9.02 2.38 3.76
N GLY A 212 10.30 2.38 4.17
CA GLY A 212 10.78 3.11 5.34
C GLY A 212 10.46 2.44 6.69
N ARG A 213 9.64 1.37 6.72
CA ARG A 213 9.38 0.64 7.98
C ARG A 213 10.62 -0.11 8.42
N LYS A 214 10.98 0.08 9.69
CA LYS A 214 12.13 -0.56 10.32
C LYS A 214 12.07 -2.09 10.14
N GLY A 215 13.16 -2.66 9.64
CA GLY A 215 13.27 -4.11 9.38
C GLY A 215 12.54 -4.62 8.13
N VAL A 216 11.87 -3.76 7.36
CA VAL A 216 11.18 -4.14 6.12
C VAL A 216 12.01 -3.74 4.90
N LEU A 217 12.58 -4.74 4.22
CA LEU A 217 13.28 -4.59 2.94
C LEU A 217 12.38 -5.09 1.80
N ARG A 218 12.22 -4.31 0.73
CA ARG A 218 11.47 -4.73 -0.47
C ARG A 218 12.37 -5.31 -1.55
N GLY A 219 13.60 -4.83 -1.67
CA GLY A 219 14.55 -5.34 -2.65
C GLY A 219 15.88 -4.60 -2.63
N PHE A 220 16.82 -5.09 -3.44
CA PHE A 220 18.09 -4.44 -3.74
C PHE A 220 18.24 -4.39 -5.26
N TYR A 221 18.56 -3.22 -5.80
CA TYR A 221 18.76 -3.01 -7.23
C TYR A 221 20.15 -2.40 -7.46
N SER A 222 20.94 -3.01 -8.34
CA SER A 222 22.25 -2.46 -8.75
C SER A 222 22.11 -1.30 -9.75
N THR A 223 20.93 -1.14 -10.36
CA THR A 223 20.62 -0.14 -11.36
C THR A 223 19.24 0.45 -11.09
N ILE A 224 19.04 1.72 -11.42
CA ILE A 224 17.72 2.34 -11.39
C ILE A 224 17.02 1.92 -12.67
N ASP A 225 15.93 1.14 -12.57
CA ASP A 225 15.24 0.59 -13.75
C ASP A 225 14.67 1.68 -14.67
N PHE A 226 14.18 2.79 -14.10
CA PHE A 226 13.52 3.89 -14.82
C PHE A 226 13.98 5.25 -14.25
N PRO A 227 15.22 5.68 -14.52
CA PRO A 227 15.80 6.88 -13.90
C PRO A 227 15.00 8.13 -14.26
N GLY A 228 14.62 8.90 -13.23
CA GLY A 228 13.82 10.13 -13.40
C GLY A 228 12.30 9.93 -13.47
N TYR A 229 11.80 8.69 -13.49
CA TYR A 229 10.37 8.39 -13.55
C TYR A 229 9.87 7.72 -12.26
N CYS A 230 8.65 8.06 -11.84
CA CYS A 230 8.05 7.50 -10.63
C CYS A 230 7.59 6.03 -10.80
N SER A 231 7.43 5.57 -12.04
CA SER A 231 6.97 4.23 -12.36
C SER A 231 7.38 3.84 -13.78
N ALA A 232 7.38 2.54 -14.05
CA ALA A 232 7.54 1.99 -15.40
C ALA A 232 6.48 2.57 -16.37
N GLU A 233 5.23 2.72 -15.91
CA GLU A 233 4.14 3.27 -16.72
C GLU A 233 4.42 4.72 -17.16
N CYS A 234 4.91 5.58 -16.27
CA CYS A 234 5.30 6.94 -16.64
C CYS A 234 6.48 6.98 -17.61
N HIS A 235 7.46 6.08 -17.43
CA HIS A 235 8.59 5.96 -18.37
C HIS A 235 8.12 5.57 -19.78
N PHE A 236 7.27 4.55 -19.90
CA PHE A 236 6.75 4.10 -21.19
C PHE A 236 5.78 5.11 -21.82
N ASN A 237 4.94 5.78 -21.04
CA ASN A 237 4.03 6.81 -21.54
C ASN A 237 4.79 8.02 -22.11
N ALA A 238 5.94 8.37 -21.52
CA ALA A 238 6.85 9.39 -22.04
C ALA A 238 7.63 8.94 -23.29
N GLY A 239 7.40 7.72 -23.79
CA GLY A 239 8.09 7.15 -24.95
C GLY A 239 9.41 6.46 -24.63
N GLY A 240 9.69 6.17 -23.37
CA GLY A 240 10.86 5.40 -22.97
C GLY A 240 10.78 3.95 -23.45
N GLU A 241 11.93 3.36 -23.77
CA GLU A 241 12.03 1.93 -24.14
C GLU A 241 12.55 1.12 -22.94
N PHE A 242 12.36 -0.21 -22.97
CA PHE A 242 12.95 -1.07 -21.95
C PHE A 242 14.48 -0.96 -22.04
N PRO A 243 15.19 -0.83 -20.92
CA PRO A 243 16.66 -0.73 -20.91
C PRO A 243 17.39 -2.05 -21.29
N TYR A 244 16.71 -3.00 -21.94
CA TYR A 244 17.25 -4.30 -22.32
C TYR A 244 17.08 -4.54 -23.82
N GLU A 245 17.78 -3.76 -24.64
CA GLU A 245 18.31 -4.29 -25.90
C GLU A 245 19.48 -5.23 -25.51
N ASN A 246 19.33 -6.55 -25.71
CA ASN A 246 20.31 -7.65 -25.51
C ASN A 246 19.99 -8.69 -24.42
N ILE A 247 18.87 -9.41 -24.56
CA ILE A 247 18.83 -10.87 -24.27
C ILE A 247 18.39 -11.58 -25.55
#